data_AF-A0A803QYK5-F1
#
_entry.id   AF-A0A803QYK5-F1
#
_cell.length_a   1.000
_cell.length_b   1.000
_cell.length_c   1.000
_cell.angle_alpha   90.00
_cell.angle_beta   90.00
_cell.angle_gamma   90.00
#
_symmetry.space_group_name_H-M   'P 1'
#
loop_
_entity.id
_entity.type
_entity.pdbx_description
1 polymer ?
#
loop_
_entity_poly.entity_id
_entity_poly.type
_entity_poly.pdbx_seq_one_letter_code
_entity_poly.pdbx_strand_id
1 'polypeptide(L)'
;MTPDLGQGGCSALEDGVVLARCLGEVLLRNSSKKSEKLEEEYKNIEMGLKKYASERKWRSFDLVATAYVIGFIQQSHNKVLSFLRDKFLASFLATWVFKKADFDCGKLTNN
;
A
#
# COMPACT_ATOMS: atom_id res chain seq x y z
N MET A 1 -7.37 5.27 -5.09
CA MET A 1 -7.52 3.81 -5.36
C MET A 1 -8.81 3.58 -6.13
N THR A 2 -8.83 2.61 -7.03
CA THR A 2 -10.01 2.21 -7.81
C THR A 2 -11.11 1.72 -6.85
N PRO A 3 -12.36 2.22 -6.96
CA PRO A 3 -13.41 1.97 -5.97
C PRO A 3 -13.89 0.52 -5.91
N ASP A 4 -13.60 -0.27 -6.94
CA ASP A 4 -14.15 -1.63 -7.14
C ASP A 4 -13.69 -2.67 -6.10
N LEU A 5 -12.64 -2.35 -5.31
CA LEU A 5 -12.09 -3.22 -4.28
C LEU A 5 -12.43 -2.78 -2.84
N GLY A 6 -12.99 -1.58 -2.63
CA GLY A 6 -13.33 -1.07 -1.30
C GLY A 6 -12.16 -0.90 -0.30
N GLN A 7 -10.91 -1.14 -0.71
CA GLN A 7 -9.73 -1.15 0.18
C GLN A 7 -9.07 0.22 0.41
N GLY A 8 -9.70 1.32 -0.06
CA GLY A 8 -9.12 2.66 0.07
C GLY A 8 -8.83 3.07 1.52
N GLY A 9 -9.76 2.78 2.44
CA GLY A 9 -9.60 3.09 3.87
C GLY A 9 -8.50 2.26 4.54
N CYS A 10 -8.51 0.94 4.34
CA CYS A 10 -7.48 0.05 4.89
C CYS A 10 -6.08 0.40 4.37
N SER A 11 -5.95 0.66 3.06
CA SER A 11 -4.68 1.08 2.47
C SER A 11 -4.17 2.39 3.06
N ALA A 12 -5.05 3.36 3.35
CA ALA A 12 -4.66 4.63 3.96
C ALA A 12 -4.12 4.45 5.39
N LEU A 13 -4.69 3.52 6.16
CA LEU A 13 -4.19 3.18 7.50
C LEU A 13 -2.83 2.47 7.43
N GLU A 14 -2.66 1.53 6.51
CA GLU A 14 -1.37 0.87 6.24
C GLU A 14 -0.30 1.89 5.83
N ASP A 15 -0.64 2.81 4.90
CA ASP A 15 0.24 3.89 4.46
C ASP A 15 0.68 4.76 5.64
N GLY A 16 -0.25 5.12 6.52
CA GLY A 16 0.02 5.92 7.71
C GLY A 16 1.01 5.27 8.67
N VAL A 17 0.85 3.97 8.96
CA VAL A 17 1.76 3.23 9.85
C VAL A 17 3.17 3.13 9.26
N VAL A 18 3.28 2.78 7.98
CA VAL A 18 4.59 2.65 7.30
C VAL A 18 5.28 4.01 7.19
N LEU A 19 4.54 5.07 6.84
CA LEU A 19 5.08 6.42 6.75
C LEU A 19 5.59 6.92 8.11
N ALA A 20 4.81 6.72 9.18
CA ALA A 20 5.22 7.08 10.53
C ALA A 20 6.48 6.35 10.97
N ARG A 21 6.64 5.07 10.61
CA ARG A 21 7.87 4.30 10.89
C ARG A 21 9.07 4.85 10.11
N CYS A 22 8.94 5.05 8.79
CA CYS A 22 10.03 5.55 7.96
C CYS A 22 10.50 6.95 8.38
N LEU A 23 9.57 7.85 8.74
CA LEU A 23 9.91 9.20 9.20
C LEU A 23 10.38 9.23 10.66
N GLY A 24 9.79 8.41 11.53
CA GLY A 24 10.17 8.32 12.94
C GLY A 24 11.63 7.91 13.13
N GLU A 25 12.11 6.92 12.36
CA GLU A 25 13.52 6.50 12.36
C GLU A 25 14.49 7.66 12.03
N VAL A 26 14.08 8.52 11.10
CA VAL A 26 14.87 9.65 10.63
C VAL A 26 14.85 10.80 11.64
N LEU A 27 13.67 11.15 12.15
CA LEU A 27 13.49 12.25 13.10
C LEU A 27 14.17 11.96 14.46
N LEU A 28 14.10 10.71 14.94
CA LEU A 28 14.80 10.30 16.16
C LEU A 28 16.32 10.42 16.02
N ARG A 29 16.89 10.05 14.87
CA ARG A 29 18.32 10.20 14.59
C ARG A 29 18.77 11.67 14.57
N ASN A 30 17.95 12.56 14.01
CA ASN A 30 18.25 13.99 13.97
C ASN A 30 18.17 14.63 15.37
N SER A 31 17.21 14.23 16.20
CA SER A 31 17.03 14.78 17.57
C SER A 31 18.22 14.57 18.51
N SER A 32 19.01 13.52 18.28
CA SER A 32 20.23 13.24 19.05
C SER A 32 21.43 14.08 18.60
N LYS A 33 21.37 14.71 17.42
CA LYS A 33 22.42 15.55 16.86
C LYS A 33 21.98 17.02 16.92
N LYS A 34 22.22 17.63 18.08
CA LYS A 34 21.80 19.00 18.45
C LYS A 34 22.39 20.14 17.59
N SER A 35 23.04 19.84 16.46
CA SER A 35 23.80 20.78 15.64
C SER A 35 23.91 20.34 14.17
N GLU A 36 22.83 19.92 13.53
CA GLU A 36 22.81 19.72 12.06
C GLU A 36 22.27 20.97 11.35
N LYS A 37 22.84 21.32 10.19
CA LYS A 37 22.33 22.39 9.33
C LYS A 37 20.95 21.96 8.81
N LEU A 38 20.02 22.92 8.68
CA LEU A 38 18.67 22.71 8.13
C LEU A 38 18.66 21.82 6.86
N GLU A 39 19.65 21.96 5.99
CA GLU A 39 19.83 21.14 4.78
C GLU A 39 20.04 19.63 5.03
N GLU A 40 20.73 19.25 6.11
CA GLU A 40 20.92 17.83 6.47
C GLU A 40 19.61 17.22 6.98
N GLU A 41 18.83 17.96 7.77
CA GLU A 41 17.50 17.53 8.19
C GLU A 41 16.58 17.29 7.00
N TYR A 42 16.57 18.21 6.02
CA TYR A 42 15.80 18.04 4.79
C TYR A 42 16.21 16.79 4.00
N LYS A 43 17.51 16.54 3.83
CA LYS A 43 18.03 15.33 3.14
C LYS A 43 17.64 14.05 3.87
N ASN A 44 17.70 14.07 5.20
CA ASN A 44 17.32 12.94 6.04
C ASN A 44 15.81 12.64 5.89
N ILE A 45 14.95 13.67 5.93
CA ILE A 45 13.50 13.53 5.68
C ILE A 45 13.23 13.01 4.27
N GLU A 46 13.90 13.55 3.24
CA GLU A 46 13.76 13.09 1.86
C GLU A 46 14.10 11.60 1.72
N MET A 47 15.16 11.14 2.38
CA MET A 47 15.55 9.73 2.42
C MET A 47 14.49 8.85 3.10
N GLY A 48 13.88 9.33 4.19
CA GLY A 48 12.75 8.67 4.85
C GLY A 48 11.53 8.52 3.94
N LEU A 49 11.18 9.58 3.19
CA LEU A 49 10.08 9.55 2.22
C LEU A 49 10.40 8.63 1.02
N LYS A 50 11.66 8.58 0.56
CA LYS A 50 12.09 7.64 -0.48
C LYS A 50 11.98 6.19 -0.01
N LYS A 51 12.35 5.91 1.24
CA LYS A 51 12.19 4.57 1.86
C LYS A 51 10.71 4.18 1.90
N TYR A 52 9.84 5.05 2.41
CA TYR A 52 8.38 4.84 2.39
C TYR A 52 7.87 4.53 0.97
N ALA A 53 8.26 5.35 -0.02
CA ALA A 53 7.85 5.14 -1.40
C ALA A 53 8.33 3.78 -1.94
N SER A 54 9.55 3.34 -1.61
CA SER A 54 10.03 2.01 -2.02
C SER A 54 9.25 0.87 -1.39
N GLU A 55 8.87 0.97 -0.12
CA GLU A 55 8.09 -0.06 0.58
C GLU A 55 6.65 -0.16 0.07
N ARG A 56 6.02 0.96 -0.32
CA ARG A 56 4.61 0.99 -0.77
C ARG A 56 4.40 0.91 -2.27
N LYS A 57 5.44 1.10 -3.10
CA LYS A 57 5.34 1.01 -4.58
C LYS A 57 4.80 -0.33 -5.05
N TRP A 58 5.31 -1.44 -4.52
CA TRP A 58 4.88 -2.78 -4.95
C TRP A 58 3.44 -3.07 -4.56
N ARG A 59 3.00 -2.66 -3.37
CA ARG A 59 1.61 -2.78 -2.92
C ARG A 59 0.67 -1.95 -3.81
N SER A 60 1.05 -0.69 -4.09
CA SER A 60 0.28 0.19 -4.98
C SER A 60 0.17 -0.38 -6.39
N PHE A 61 1.27 -0.87 -6.96
CA PHE A 61 1.29 -1.48 -8.28
C PHE A 61 0.37 -2.71 -8.34
N ASP A 62 0.50 -3.60 -7.36
CA ASP A 62 -0.30 -4.81 -7.24
C ASP A 62 -1.81 -4.49 -7.09
N LEU A 63 -2.19 -3.50 -6.28
CA LEU A 63 -3.58 -3.04 -6.18
C LEU A 63 -4.12 -2.48 -7.50
N VAL A 64 -3.34 -1.63 -8.19
CA VAL A 64 -3.75 -1.02 -9.46
C VAL A 64 -3.89 -2.06 -10.57
N ALA A 65 -2.92 -2.97 -10.71
CA ALA A 65 -2.95 -4.04 -11.69
C ALA A 65 -4.16 -4.97 -11.45
N THR A 66 -4.43 -5.30 -10.20
CA THR A 66 -5.59 -6.12 -9.82
C THR A 66 -6.90 -5.44 -10.19
N ALA A 67 -7.05 -4.16 -9.84
CA ALA A 67 -8.25 -3.39 -10.16
C ALA A 67 -8.48 -3.28 -11.67
N TYR A 68 -7.41 -3.09 -12.45
CA TYR A 68 -7.48 -3.06 -13.91
C TYR A 68 -7.99 -4.39 -14.48
N VAL A 69 -7.45 -5.52 -14.01
CA VAL A 69 -7.87 -6.86 -14.45
C VAL A 69 -9.34 -7.12 -14.08
N ILE A 70 -9.75 -6.77 -12.85
CA ILE A 70 -11.15 -6.91 -12.42
C ILE A 70 -12.07 -6.07 -13.29
N GLY A 71 -11.74 -4.79 -13.50
CA GLY A 71 -12.52 -3.88 -14.35
C GLY A 71 -12.66 -4.38 -15.78
N PHE A 72 -11.57 -4.90 -16.35
CA PHE A 72 -11.57 -5.51 -17.69
C PHE A 72 -12.51 -6.71 -17.77
N ILE A 73 -12.47 -7.61 -16.79
CA ILE A 73 -13.37 -8.78 -16.75
C ILE A 73 -14.82 -8.32 -16.58
N GLN A 74 -15.09 -7.39 -15.68
CA GLN A 74 -16.43 -6.95 -15.29
C GLN A 74 -17.16 -6.16 -16.38
N GLN A 75 -16.44 -5.35 -17.17
CA GLN A 75 -16.99 -4.54 -18.27
C GLN A 75 -17.11 -5.30 -19.61
N SER A 76 -16.55 -6.50 -19.71
CA SER A 76 -16.55 -7.23 -20.97
C SER A 76 -17.92 -7.88 -21.28
N HIS A 77 -18.40 -7.73 -22.51
CA HIS A 77 -19.65 -8.33 -23.01
C HIS A 77 -19.46 -9.70 -23.68
N ASN A 78 -18.26 -10.29 -23.58
CA ASN A 78 -17.94 -11.59 -24.18
C ASN A 78 -18.52 -12.73 -23.36
N LYS A 79 -19.22 -13.69 -23.98
CA LYS A 79 -19.87 -14.84 -23.31
C LYS A 79 -18.91 -15.66 -22.41
N VAL A 80 -17.65 -15.82 -22.83
CA VAL A 80 -16.63 -16.55 -22.05
C VAL A 80 -16.21 -15.76 -20.81
N LEU A 81 -16.01 -14.44 -20.95
CA LEU A 81 -15.68 -13.58 -19.81
C LEU A 81 -16.87 -13.35 -18.87
N SER A 82 -18.10 -13.33 -19.39
CA SER A 82 -19.30 -13.28 -18.54
C SER A 82 -19.44 -14.55 -17.71
N PHE A 83 -19.16 -15.73 -18.30
CA PHE A 83 -19.13 -16.99 -17.55
C PHE A 83 -18.02 -17.01 -16.50
N LEU A 84 -16.84 -16.50 -16.82
CA LEU A 84 -15.73 -16.34 -15.87
C LEU A 84 -16.11 -15.38 -14.73
N ARG A 85 -16.80 -14.26 -15.05
CA ARG A 85 -17.33 -13.31 -14.07
C ARG A 85 -18.34 -13.97 -13.14
N ASP A 86 -19.31 -14.69 -13.69
CA ASP A 86 -20.42 -15.20 -12.90
C ASP A 86 -19.99 -16.40 -12.03
N LYS A 87 -18.94 -17.15 -12.41
CA LYS A 87 -18.50 -18.37 -11.71
C LYS A 87 -17.20 -18.22 -10.92
N PHE A 88 -16.29 -17.33 -11.33
CA PHE A 88 -14.94 -17.22 -10.76
C PHE A 88 -14.77 -15.95 -9.94
N LEU A 89 -15.34 -14.81 -10.35
CA LEU A 89 -15.07 -13.52 -9.71
C LEU A 89 -15.47 -13.49 -8.23
N ALA A 90 -16.61 -14.05 -7.83
CA ALA A 90 -17.01 -14.06 -6.41
C ALA A 90 -16.03 -14.88 -5.53
N SER A 91 -15.67 -16.10 -5.96
CA SER A 91 -14.73 -16.96 -5.24
C SER A 91 -13.30 -16.41 -5.27
N PHE A 92 -12.89 -15.85 -6.41
CA PHE A 92 -11.57 -15.27 -6.60
C PHE A 92 -11.41 -13.98 -5.82
N LEU A 93 -12.38 -13.05 -5.91
CA LEU A 93 -12.41 -11.81 -5.12
C LEU A 93 -12.41 -12.13 -3.64
N ALA A 94 -13.22 -13.07 -3.16
CA ALA A 94 -13.20 -13.46 -1.76
C ALA A 94 -11.78 -13.93 -1.35
N THR A 95 -11.22 -14.89 -2.08
CA THR A 95 -9.88 -15.43 -1.78
C THR A 95 -8.78 -14.38 -1.88
N TRP A 96 -8.85 -13.47 -2.85
CA TRP A 96 -7.87 -12.41 -3.05
C TRP A 96 -8.00 -11.27 -2.04
N VAL A 97 -9.23 -10.83 -1.75
CA VAL A 97 -9.51 -9.82 -0.72
C VAL A 97 -9.05 -10.34 0.64
N PHE A 98 -9.34 -11.61 0.97
CA PHE A 98 -8.84 -12.22 2.21
C PHE A 98 -7.31 -12.27 2.24
N LYS A 99 -6.64 -12.68 1.15
CA LYS A 99 -5.16 -12.66 1.08
C LYS A 99 -4.55 -11.26 1.14
N LYS A 100 -5.28 -10.23 0.70
CA LYS A 100 -4.83 -8.82 0.69
C LYS A 100 -5.14 -8.09 2.00
N ALA A 101 -6.15 -8.54 2.74
CA ALA A 101 -6.53 -7.99 4.03
C ALA A 101 -5.55 -8.39 5.15
N ASP A 102 -4.86 -9.52 4.99
CA ASP A 102 -3.87 -10.01 5.94
C ASP A 102 -2.50 -9.34 5.71
N PHE A 103 -2.48 -8.01 5.66
CA PHE A 103 -1.24 -7.25 5.51
C PHE A 103 -0.61 -7.02 6.89
N ASP A 104 0.51 -7.70 7.15
CA ASP A 104 1.30 -7.48 8.36
C ASP A 104 2.02 -6.14 8.26
N CYS A 105 1.53 -5.14 8.99
CA CYS A 105 2.18 -3.84 9.14
C CYS A 105 3.48 -3.91 9.97
N GLY A 106 3.89 -5.09 10.43
CA GLY A 106 5.04 -5.33 11.30
C GLY A 106 4.74 -4.99 12.76
N LYS A 107 5.50 -5.59 13.69
CA LYS A 107 5.36 -5.30 15.12
C LYS A 107 5.79 -3.87 15.45
N LEU A 108 4.99 -3.18 16.25
CA LEU A 108 5.41 -1.97 16.95
C LEU A 108 6.36 -2.41 18.06
N THR A 109 7.66 -2.28 17.85
CA THR A 109 8.64 -2.51 18.92
C THR A 109 8.51 -1.39 19.93
N ASN A 110 7.93 -1.69 21.10
CA ASN A 110 8.09 -0.87 22.30
C ASN A 110 9.50 -1.12 22.83
N ASN A 111 10.36 -0.09 22.76
CA ASN A 111 11.56 -0.03 23.56
C ASN A 111 11.20 0.31 25.01
#